data_AF-A0A959XLR3-F1
#
_entry.id   AF-A0A959XLR3-F1
#
_cell.length_a   1.000
_cell.length_b   1.000
_cell.length_c   1.000
_cell.angle_alpha   90.00
_cell.angle_beta   90.00
_cell.angle_gamma   90.00
#
_symmetry.space_group_name_H-M   'P 1'
#
loop_
_entity.id
_entity.type
_entity.pdbx_description
1 polymer ?
#
loop_
_entity_poly.entity_id
_entity_poly.type
_entity_poly.pdbx_seq_one_letter_code
_entity_poly.pdbx_strand_id
1 'polypeptide(L)'
;MGSTGDSAVVDWVWLELLSNADTATVLSSRPGLLHSNASVTTGDGVSPIDFAVGAGTYFLRVRHRNHLAVTVSDPISLGAEPILVDLTSPTTNTFGTDAQMEVNGVRMLWPGDVNGNGQVKYTGAGNDRDLILQAVGGSTPTNTAAGYLPADVNMDGIVKYTGANNDRDVILQTIGGSVPTAVRTVQGP
;
A
#
# COMPACT_ATOMS: atom_id res chain seq x y z
N MET A 1 9.03 6.64 16.80
CA MET A 1 9.93 5.86 15.92
C MET A 1 11.01 6.82 15.48
N GLY A 2 12.27 6.50 15.78
CA GLY A 2 13.37 7.48 15.81
C GLY A 2 14.69 6.91 15.30
N SER A 3 14.69 6.40 14.06
CA SER A 3 15.91 6.23 13.29
C SER A 3 15.87 7.21 12.13
N THR A 4 16.93 8.01 11.98
CA THR A 4 17.17 8.83 10.79
C THR A 4 18.26 8.13 9.97
N GLY A 5 18.16 8.15 8.64
CA GLY A 5 19.11 7.49 7.75
C GLY A 5 18.44 6.65 6.67
N ASP A 6 19.25 6.08 5.77
CA ASP A 6 18.80 5.39 4.56
C ASP A 6 17.92 4.15 4.84
N SER A 7 18.07 3.51 6.00
CA SER A 7 17.28 2.35 6.44
C SER A 7 16.37 2.65 7.64
N ALA A 8 15.90 3.90 7.79
CA ALA A 8 14.94 4.24 8.84
C ALA A 8 13.63 3.47 8.65
N VAL A 9 13.03 2.98 9.74
CA VAL A 9 11.68 2.37 9.67
C VAL A 9 10.66 3.49 9.52
N VAL A 10 9.87 3.45 8.45
CA VAL A 10 8.90 4.49 8.09
C VAL A 10 7.45 4.07 8.25
N ASP A 11 7.13 2.79 8.05
CA ASP A 11 5.81 2.21 8.32
C ASP A 11 5.94 0.67 8.42
N TRP A 12 4.83 -0.05 8.27
CA TRP A 12 4.78 -1.50 8.11
C TRP A 12 3.84 -1.88 6.96
N VAL A 13 4.08 -3.05 6.38
CA VAL A 13 3.24 -3.65 5.34
C VAL A 13 2.73 -5.01 5.80
N TRP A 14 1.55 -5.38 5.31
CA TRP A 14 0.99 -6.72 5.49
C TRP A 14 1.32 -7.56 4.27
N LEU A 15 2.07 -8.64 4.48
CA LEU A 15 2.49 -9.54 3.42
C LEU A 15 1.69 -10.82 3.49
N GLU A 16 1.24 -11.32 2.34
CA GLU A 16 0.46 -12.55 2.21
C GLU A 16 1.08 -13.44 1.15
N LEU A 17 1.24 -14.73 1.45
CA LEU A 17 1.52 -15.77 0.46
C LEU A 17 0.21 -16.44 0.07
N LEU A 18 -0.14 -16.35 -1.20
CA LEU A 18 -1.29 -17.02 -1.80
C LEU A 18 -0.85 -18.36 -2.40
N SER A 19 -1.75 -19.33 -2.39
CA SER A 19 -1.53 -20.63 -3.01
C SER A 19 -1.35 -20.50 -4.52
N ASN A 20 -0.37 -21.22 -5.08
CA ASN A 20 -0.17 -21.32 -6.53
C ASN A 20 -1.25 -22.17 -7.22
N ALA A 21 -1.96 -23.01 -6.47
CA ALA A 21 -3.06 -23.82 -7.00
C ALA A 21 -4.41 -23.08 -6.99
N ASP A 22 -4.58 -22.14 -6.05
CA ASP A 22 -5.78 -21.32 -5.91
C ASP A 22 -5.42 -19.99 -5.23
N THR A 23 -5.37 -18.92 -6.01
CA THR A 23 -5.01 -17.57 -5.58
C THR A 23 -6.01 -16.92 -4.61
N ALA A 24 -7.20 -17.49 -4.43
CA ALA A 24 -8.13 -17.07 -3.39
C ALA A 24 -7.70 -17.56 -1.98
N THR A 25 -6.84 -18.57 -1.91
CA THR A 25 -6.39 -19.15 -0.65
C THR A 25 -5.11 -18.48 -0.14
N VAL A 26 -5.20 -17.78 0.98
CA VAL A 26 -4.04 -17.26 1.72
C VAL A 26 -3.45 -18.36 2.60
N LEU A 27 -2.18 -18.70 2.37
CA LEU A 27 -1.47 -19.77 3.09
C LEU A 27 -0.68 -19.25 4.30
N SER A 28 -0.15 -18.03 4.22
CA SER A 28 0.56 -17.40 5.34
C SER A 28 0.48 -15.89 5.22
N SER A 29 0.48 -15.22 6.38
CA SER A 29 0.54 -13.76 6.47
C SER A 29 1.56 -13.33 7.51
N ARG A 30 2.27 -12.24 7.23
CA ARG A 30 3.28 -11.65 8.12
C ARG A 30 3.26 -10.12 8.01
N PRO A 31 3.29 -9.39 9.13
CA PRO A 31 3.67 -7.98 9.08
C PRO A 31 5.18 -7.86 8.81
N GLY A 32 5.57 -6.83 8.06
CA GLY A 32 6.97 -6.46 7.84
C GLY A 32 7.18 -4.98 8.08
N LEU A 33 8.30 -4.60 8.68
CA LEU A 33 8.70 -3.21 8.83
C LEU A 33 9.19 -2.68 7.49
N LEU A 34 8.60 -1.59 7.01
CA LEU A 34 8.98 -0.90 5.79
C LEU A 34 10.05 0.16 6.12
N HIS A 35 11.14 0.14 5.37
CA HIS A 35 12.24 1.09 5.52
C HIS A 35 12.22 2.17 4.42
N SER A 36 12.86 3.31 4.70
CA SER A 36 12.96 4.45 3.78
C SER A 36 13.64 4.14 2.44
N ASN A 37 14.47 3.11 2.36
CA ASN A 37 15.07 2.59 1.13
C ASN A 37 14.22 1.51 0.44
N ALA A 38 12.93 1.41 0.77
CA ALA A 38 11.98 0.43 0.23
C ALA A 38 12.25 -1.04 0.58
N SER A 39 13.23 -1.33 1.45
CA SER A 39 13.40 -2.68 2.00
C SER A 39 12.34 -3.00 3.05
N VAL A 40 12.06 -4.30 3.20
CA VAL A 40 11.10 -4.81 4.20
C VAL A 40 11.77 -5.89 5.04
N THR A 41 11.69 -5.74 6.36
CA THR A 41 12.31 -6.67 7.32
C THR A 41 11.30 -7.16 8.36
N THR A 42 11.67 -8.15 9.17
CA THR A 42 10.85 -8.57 10.31
C THR A 42 10.79 -7.50 11.41
N GLY A 43 10.10 -7.79 12.51
CA GLY A 43 9.97 -6.87 13.65
C GLY A 43 11.30 -6.51 14.35
N ASP A 44 12.40 -7.21 14.06
CA ASP A 44 13.74 -6.86 14.53
C ASP A 44 14.40 -5.72 13.72
N GLY A 45 13.81 -5.32 12.59
CA GLY A 45 14.31 -4.25 11.73
C GLY A 45 15.50 -4.64 10.85
N VAL A 46 15.87 -5.93 10.79
CA VAL A 46 17.09 -6.39 10.10
C VAL A 46 16.86 -7.67 9.31
N SER A 47 16.17 -8.66 9.88
CA SER A 47 16.04 -9.98 9.25
C SER A 47 15.08 -9.98 8.06
N PRO A 48 15.34 -10.79 7.02
CA PRO A 48 14.38 -11.03 5.94
C PRO A 48 13.07 -11.62 6.46
N ILE A 49 11.99 -11.40 5.74
CA ILE A 49 10.67 -11.95 6.08
C ILE A 49 10.69 -13.48 5.95
N ASP A 50 10.37 -14.16 7.06
CA ASP A 50 10.11 -15.60 7.09
C ASP A 50 8.61 -15.88 7.31
N PHE A 51 7.99 -16.53 6.34
CA PHE A 51 6.58 -16.92 6.38
C PHE A 51 6.35 -18.24 7.13
N ALA A 52 7.41 -18.95 7.53
CA ALA A 52 7.37 -20.28 8.12
C ALA A 52 6.55 -21.29 7.29
N VAL A 53 6.71 -21.23 5.96
CA VAL A 53 6.09 -22.15 4.99
C VAL A 53 7.13 -23.09 4.40
N GLY A 54 6.69 -24.25 3.90
CA GLY A 54 7.58 -25.17 3.19
C GLY A 54 8.08 -24.58 1.87
N ALA A 55 9.19 -25.14 1.36
CA ALA A 55 9.67 -24.80 0.03
C ALA A 55 8.58 -25.05 -1.03
N GLY A 56 8.46 -24.13 -1.98
CA GLY A 56 7.38 -24.18 -2.97
C GLY A 56 7.22 -22.86 -3.72
N THR A 57 6.23 -22.83 -4.60
CA THR A 57 5.88 -21.63 -5.39
C THR A 57 4.63 -20.97 -4.82
N TYR A 58 4.66 -19.65 -4.70
CA TYR A 58 3.60 -18.85 -4.08
C TYR A 58 3.41 -17.53 -4.82
N PHE A 59 2.22 -16.94 -4.76
CA PHE A 59 2.07 -15.53 -5.13
C PHE A 59 2.25 -14.67 -3.88
N LEU A 60 3.11 -13.65 -3.96
CA LEU A 60 3.25 -12.65 -2.91
C LEU A 60 2.28 -11.50 -3.15
N ARG A 61 1.48 -11.19 -2.14
CA ARG A 61 0.69 -9.95 -2.06
C ARG A 61 1.23 -9.05 -0.97
N VAL A 62 1.34 -7.76 -1.28
CA VAL A 62 1.74 -6.71 -0.34
C VAL A 62 0.59 -5.73 -0.18
N ARG A 63 0.18 -5.49 1.06
CA ARG A 63 -0.85 -4.52 1.44
C ARG A 63 -0.26 -3.48 2.36
N HIS A 64 -0.76 -2.25 2.26
CA HIS A 64 -0.40 -1.15 3.13
C HIS A 64 -1.68 -0.49 3.65
N ARG A 65 -1.59 0.27 4.75
CA ARG A 65 -2.75 0.72 5.55
C ARG A 65 -3.81 1.52 4.78
N ASN A 66 -3.40 2.24 3.73
CA ASN A 66 -4.23 3.18 2.98
C ASN A 66 -3.85 3.26 1.48
N HIS A 67 -3.28 2.17 0.95
CA HIS A 67 -2.90 2.06 -0.46
C HIS A 67 -3.51 0.78 -1.05
N LEU A 68 -3.77 0.79 -2.35
CA LEU A 68 -4.17 -0.43 -3.06
C LEU A 68 -3.04 -1.46 -2.99
N ALA A 69 -3.42 -2.69 -2.65
CA ALA A 69 -2.49 -3.81 -2.59
C ALA A 69 -1.91 -4.12 -3.97
N VAL A 70 -0.75 -4.77 -3.98
CA VAL A 70 -0.16 -5.35 -5.20
C VAL A 70 0.08 -6.83 -5.01
N THR A 71 -0.16 -7.62 -6.05
CA THR A 71 0.17 -9.05 -6.08
C THR A 71 1.07 -9.30 -7.29
N VAL A 72 2.19 -10.00 -7.09
CA VAL A 72 3.03 -10.48 -8.21
C VAL A 72 2.21 -11.41 -9.10
N SER A 73 2.37 -11.34 -10.42
CA SER A 73 1.66 -12.22 -11.36
C SER A 73 2.48 -13.44 -11.80
N ASP A 74 3.79 -13.42 -11.56
CA ASP A 74 4.64 -14.60 -11.63
C ASP A 74 4.85 -15.15 -10.22
N PRO A 75 4.62 -16.46 -9.98
CA PRO A 75 4.80 -17.03 -8.67
C PRO A 75 6.28 -17.04 -8.27
N ILE A 76 6.56 -16.67 -7.02
CA ILE A 76 7.89 -16.68 -6.43
C ILE A 76 8.22 -18.07 -5.90
N SER A 77 9.48 -18.49 -6.03
CA SER A 77 9.96 -19.78 -5.51
C SER A 77 10.67 -19.58 -4.18
N LEU A 78 10.11 -20.11 -3.10
CA LEU A 78 10.70 -20.07 -1.76
C LEU A 78 11.41 -21.39 -1.42
N GLY A 79 12.53 -21.29 -0.71
CA GLY A 79 13.36 -22.41 -0.27
C GLY A 79 14.06 -22.09 1.05
N ALA A 80 15.22 -22.68 1.29
CA ALA A 80 16.01 -22.43 2.50
C ALA A 80 16.69 -21.06 2.51
N GLU A 81 17.00 -20.52 1.32
CA GLU A 81 17.68 -19.23 1.17
C GLU A 81 16.68 -18.12 0.85
N PRO A 82 16.90 -16.89 1.36
CA PRO A 82 16.06 -15.75 1.03
C PRO A 82 16.21 -15.37 -0.45
N ILE A 83 15.10 -14.92 -1.04
CA ILE A 83 15.07 -14.39 -2.40
C ILE A 83 14.72 -12.88 -2.36
N LEU A 84 15.17 -12.15 -3.37
CA LEU A 84 14.75 -10.76 -3.58
C LEU A 84 13.50 -10.73 -4.47
N VAL A 85 12.44 -10.09 -3.98
CA VAL A 85 11.28 -9.72 -4.78
C VAL A 85 11.22 -8.20 -4.82
N ASP A 86 11.67 -7.61 -5.93
CA ASP A 86 11.77 -6.16 -6.08
C ASP A 86 10.53 -5.59 -6.78
N LEU A 87 9.55 -5.13 -6.01
CA LEU A 87 8.33 -4.49 -6.53
C LEU A 87 8.55 -3.04 -7.00
N THR A 88 9.73 -2.47 -6.78
CA THR A 88 10.11 -1.14 -7.29
C THR A 88 10.55 -1.20 -8.75
N SER A 89 11.05 -2.36 -9.18
CA SER A 89 11.47 -2.60 -10.56
C SER A 89 10.28 -2.69 -11.53
N PRO A 90 10.33 -2.02 -12.69
CA PRO A 90 9.31 -2.16 -13.73
C PRO A 90 9.31 -3.54 -14.40
N THR A 91 10.35 -4.36 -14.19
CA THR A 91 10.42 -5.72 -14.76
C THR A 91 9.74 -6.77 -13.90
N THR A 92 9.37 -6.45 -12.66
CA THR A 92 8.62 -7.37 -11.80
C THR A 92 7.16 -7.35 -12.19
N ASN A 93 6.66 -8.47 -12.72
CA ASN A 93 5.30 -8.56 -13.20
C ASN A 93 4.31 -8.62 -12.03
N THR A 94 3.25 -7.82 -12.15
CA THR A 94 2.13 -7.79 -11.20
C THR A 94 0.82 -8.04 -11.93
N PHE A 95 -0.24 -8.39 -11.20
CA PHE A 95 -1.53 -8.67 -11.81
C PHE A 95 -2.12 -7.42 -12.47
N GLY A 96 -2.51 -7.53 -13.74
CA GLY A 96 -3.05 -6.42 -14.52
C GLY A 96 -1.98 -5.51 -15.12
N THR A 97 -2.39 -4.34 -15.62
CA THR A 97 -1.51 -3.40 -16.35
C THR A 97 -1.29 -2.08 -15.62
N ASP A 98 -2.00 -1.85 -14.52
CA ASP A 98 -2.05 -0.58 -13.79
C ASP A 98 -2.20 -0.81 -12.27
N ALA A 99 -1.61 -1.90 -11.78
CA ALA A 99 -1.62 -2.32 -10.37
C ALA A 99 -0.81 -1.39 -9.45
N GLN A 100 0.15 -0.70 -10.04
CA GLN A 100 1.10 0.20 -9.38
C GLN A 100 1.20 1.49 -10.20
N MET A 101 1.54 2.59 -9.53
CA MET A 101 1.95 3.82 -10.21
C MET A 101 3.45 3.81 -10.46
N GLU A 102 3.91 4.59 -11.43
CA GLU A 102 5.34 4.78 -11.69
C GLU A 102 5.71 6.25 -11.48
N VAL A 103 6.77 6.49 -10.69
CA VAL A 103 7.34 7.81 -10.46
C VAL A 103 8.84 7.72 -10.70
N ASN A 104 9.33 8.43 -11.72
CA ASN A 104 10.75 8.46 -12.10
C ASN A 104 11.38 7.07 -12.30
N GLY A 105 10.65 6.14 -12.93
CA GLY A 105 11.12 4.77 -13.19
C GLY A 105 11.03 3.81 -12.01
N VAL A 106 10.50 4.27 -10.87
CA VAL A 106 10.25 3.44 -9.68
C VAL A 106 8.76 3.17 -9.55
N ARG A 107 8.39 1.89 -9.40
CA ARG A 107 7.01 1.50 -9.13
C ARG A 107 6.66 1.66 -7.65
N MET A 108 5.45 2.15 -7.41
CA MET A 108 4.90 2.45 -6.08
C MET A 108 3.45 1.96 -6.00
N LEU A 109 2.95 1.71 -4.79
CA LEU A 109 1.53 1.41 -4.60
C LEU A 109 0.68 2.66 -4.88
N TRP A 110 -0.54 2.46 -5.36
CA TRP A 110 -1.50 3.56 -5.50
C TRP A 110 -2.04 3.97 -4.13
N PRO A 111 -1.91 5.25 -3.72
CA PRO A 111 -2.46 5.73 -2.45
C PRO A 111 -3.98 5.92 -2.50
N GLY A 112 -4.64 6.03 -1.35
CA GLY A 112 -6.00 6.57 -1.26
C GLY A 112 -7.13 5.56 -1.01
N ASP A 113 -6.82 4.27 -0.82
CA ASP A 113 -7.79 3.27 -0.34
C ASP A 113 -7.90 3.37 1.19
N VAL A 114 -8.59 4.40 1.69
CA VAL A 114 -8.60 4.77 3.11
C VAL A 114 -9.39 3.77 3.95
N ASN A 115 -10.41 3.13 3.37
CA ASN A 115 -11.20 2.10 4.04
C ASN A 115 -10.71 0.65 3.80
N GLY A 116 -9.69 0.47 2.95
CA GLY A 116 -9.08 -0.83 2.68
C GLY A 116 -9.96 -1.80 1.87
N ASN A 117 -10.96 -1.30 1.12
CA ASN A 117 -11.89 -2.12 0.35
C ASN A 117 -11.38 -2.48 -1.05
N GLY A 118 -10.17 -2.06 -1.41
CA GLY A 118 -9.58 -2.31 -2.72
C GLY A 118 -10.08 -1.37 -3.82
N GLN A 119 -10.76 -0.28 -3.47
CA GLN A 119 -11.24 0.74 -4.42
C GLN A 119 -10.95 2.14 -3.89
N VAL A 120 -10.30 2.96 -4.72
CA VAL A 120 -10.15 4.39 -4.46
C VAL A 120 -11.28 5.13 -5.17
N LYS A 121 -12.06 5.88 -4.40
CA LYS A 121 -13.21 6.66 -4.86
C LYS A 121 -13.18 8.06 -4.29
N TYR A 122 -13.40 9.06 -5.15
CA TYR A 122 -13.51 10.46 -4.71
C TYR A 122 -14.96 10.91 -4.45
N THR A 123 -15.94 10.31 -5.12
CA THR A 123 -17.37 10.59 -4.94
C THR A 123 -18.20 9.31 -4.91
N GLY A 124 -19.48 9.44 -4.59
CA GLY A 124 -20.42 8.31 -4.48
C GLY A 124 -20.45 7.68 -3.09
N ALA A 125 -21.30 6.68 -2.91
CA ALA A 125 -21.41 5.99 -1.62
C ALA A 125 -20.12 5.24 -1.28
N GLY A 126 -19.66 5.38 -0.03
CA GLY A 126 -18.43 4.74 0.46
C GLY A 126 -17.15 5.28 -0.21
N ASN A 127 -17.12 6.57 -0.55
CA ASN A 127 -15.91 7.20 -1.09
C ASN A 127 -14.88 7.48 0.01
N ASP A 128 -13.59 7.47 -0.35
CA ASP A 128 -12.47 7.66 0.56
C ASP A 128 -12.30 9.12 0.99
N ARG A 129 -12.72 10.06 0.13
CA ARG A 129 -12.64 11.50 0.39
C ARG A 129 -13.45 11.90 1.64
N ASP A 130 -14.62 11.31 1.84
CA ASP A 130 -15.47 11.62 3.01
C ASP A 130 -14.83 11.13 4.31
N LEU A 131 -14.00 10.09 4.27
CA LEU A 131 -13.24 9.62 5.43
C LEU A 131 -12.14 10.62 5.84
N ILE A 132 -11.57 11.36 4.88
CA ILE A 132 -10.67 12.49 5.17
C ILE A 132 -11.44 13.60 5.91
N LEU A 133 -12.65 13.93 5.44
CA LEU A 133 -13.48 14.95 6.09
C LEU A 133 -13.86 14.53 7.52
N GLN A 134 -14.23 13.27 7.70
CA GLN A 134 -14.54 12.71 9.02
C GLN A 134 -13.34 12.79 9.96
N ALA A 135 -12.13 12.45 9.49
CA ALA A 135 -10.92 12.47 10.29
C ALA A 135 -10.58 13.87 10.85
N VAL A 136 -10.89 14.94 10.10
CA VAL A 136 -10.68 16.33 10.56
C VAL A 136 -11.85 16.89 11.39
N GLY A 137 -12.83 16.06 11.74
CA GLY A 137 -13.98 16.44 12.60
C GLY A 137 -15.30 16.67 11.86
N GLY A 138 -15.37 16.33 10.56
CA GLY A 138 -16.62 16.19 9.80
C GLY A 138 -17.26 17.50 9.31
N SER A 139 -17.34 18.53 10.14
CA SER A 139 -18.05 19.78 9.81
C SER A 139 -17.14 20.95 9.46
N THR A 140 -15.89 20.92 9.93
CA THR A 140 -14.93 22.03 9.79
C THR A 140 -13.74 21.60 8.93
N PRO A 141 -13.79 21.79 7.61
CA PRO A 141 -12.80 21.24 6.66
C PRO A 141 -11.40 21.88 6.75
N THR A 142 -11.23 22.92 7.56
CA THR A 142 -9.97 23.60 7.82
C THR A 142 -9.22 23.06 9.04
N ASN A 143 -9.86 22.17 9.82
CA ASN A 143 -9.19 21.47 10.89
C ASN A 143 -8.16 20.48 10.33
N THR A 144 -7.23 20.08 11.19
CA THR A 144 -6.23 19.06 10.90
C THR A 144 -6.25 18.00 12.00
N ALA A 145 -5.92 16.76 11.65
CA ALA A 145 -5.77 15.68 12.63
C ALA A 145 -4.38 15.07 12.51
N ALA A 146 -3.59 15.13 13.58
CA ALA A 146 -2.26 14.54 13.61
C ALA A 146 -2.31 13.11 14.13
N GLY A 147 -1.46 12.23 13.58
CA GLY A 147 -1.25 10.88 14.08
C GLY A 147 -1.14 9.82 12.99
N TYR A 148 -1.04 8.56 13.44
CA TYR A 148 -1.04 7.38 12.57
C TYR A 148 -2.50 7.05 12.18
N LEU A 149 -2.99 7.72 11.14
CA LEU A 149 -4.39 7.64 10.71
C LEU A 149 -4.48 7.04 9.29
N PRO A 150 -5.47 6.16 9.00
CA PRO A 150 -5.69 5.68 7.63
C PRO A 150 -5.93 6.82 6.63
N ALA A 151 -6.55 7.91 7.10
CA ALA A 151 -6.83 9.11 6.31
C ALA A 151 -5.58 9.98 6.03
N ASP A 152 -4.42 9.70 6.63
CA ASP A 152 -3.14 10.35 6.29
C ASP A 152 -2.56 9.66 5.06
N VAL A 153 -3.09 10.05 3.89
CA VAL A 153 -2.85 9.42 2.58
C VAL A 153 -1.48 9.83 2.03
N ASN A 154 -1.06 11.06 2.30
CA ASN A 154 0.26 11.57 1.89
C ASN A 154 1.39 11.14 2.84
N MET A 155 1.06 10.52 3.98
CA MET A 155 1.99 9.97 4.97
C MET A 155 2.84 11.03 5.69
N ASP A 156 2.38 12.28 5.77
CA ASP A 156 3.09 13.37 6.44
C ASP A 156 2.78 13.47 7.96
N GLY A 157 1.89 12.61 8.45
CA GLY A 157 1.46 12.54 9.85
C GLY A 157 0.37 13.54 10.24
N ILE A 158 -0.15 14.32 9.29
CA ILE A 158 -1.19 15.33 9.50
C ILE A 158 -2.26 15.27 8.40
N VAL A 159 -3.43 14.74 8.76
CA VAL A 159 -4.59 14.71 7.87
C VAL A 159 -5.14 16.12 7.66
N LYS A 160 -5.32 16.49 6.39
CA LYS A 160 -5.89 17.75 5.94
C LYS A 160 -6.94 17.51 4.86
N TYR A 161 -8.10 18.16 5.00
CA TYR A 161 -9.14 18.16 3.96
C TYR A 161 -9.02 19.34 2.97
N THR A 162 -8.44 20.47 3.39
CA THR A 162 -8.25 21.66 2.56
C THR A 162 -6.85 22.24 2.72
N GLY A 163 -6.50 23.21 1.86
CA GLY A 163 -5.18 23.84 1.86
C GLY A 163 -4.16 23.07 1.01
N ALA A 164 -2.92 23.54 1.01
CA ALA A 164 -1.83 22.87 0.31
C ALA A 164 -1.51 21.50 0.95
N ASN A 165 -1.11 20.55 0.11
CA ASN A 165 -0.76 19.17 0.51
C ASN A 165 -1.88 18.48 1.32
N ASN A 166 -3.14 18.66 0.91
CA ASN A 166 -4.27 17.97 1.53
C ASN A 166 -4.40 16.53 1.00
N ASP A 167 -4.95 15.63 1.82
CA ASP A 167 -5.04 14.20 1.51
C ASP A 167 -6.10 13.88 0.46
N ARG A 168 -7.18 14.68 0.40
CA ARG A 168 -8.24 14.44 -0.58
C ARG A 168 -7.75 14.64 -2.02
N ASP A 169 -6.83 15.57 -2.26
CA ASP A 169 -6.32 15.83 -3.59
C ASP A 169 -5.47 14.65 -4.08
N VAL A 170 -4.82 13.91 -3.17
CA VAL A 170 -4.11 12.65 -3.48
C VAL A 170 -5.10 11.58 -3.96
N ILE A 171 -6.27 11.46 -3.32
CA ILE A 171 -7.34 10.56 -3.77
C ILE A 171 -7.83 10.96 -5.17
N LEU A 172 -8.05 12.25 -5.42
CA LEU A 172 -8.47 12.75 -6.73
C LEU A 172 -7.43 12.43 -7.81
N GLN A 173 -6.15 12.69 -7.54
CA GLN A 173 -5.05 12.39 -8.45
C GLN A 173 -4.95 10.89 -8.74
N THR A 174 -5.12 10.04 -7.72
CA THR A 174 -5.10 8.58 -7.88
C THR A 174 -6.11 8.09 -8.91
N ILE A 175 -7.32 8.66 -8.93
CA ILE A 175 -8.36 8.27 -9.89
C ILE A 175 -8.27 9.00 -11.25
N GLY A 176 -7.19 9.75 -11.51
CA GLY A 176 -6.95 10.45 -12.77
C GLY A 176 -7.12 11.98 -12.74
N GLY A 177 -7.35 12.57 -11.56
CA GLY A 177 -7.21 14.00 -11.29
C GLY A 177 -8.35 14.91 -11.77
N SER A 178 -9.10 14.51 -12.79
CA SER A 178 -10.07 15.39 -13.47
C SER A 178 -11.50 14.88 -13.46
N VAL A 179 -11.70 13.56 -13.41
CA VAL A 179 -13.02 12.93 -13.42
C VAL A 179 -13.32 12.38 -12.02
N PRO A 180 -14.06 13.10 -11.15
CA PRO A 180 -14.24 12.73 -9.74
C PRO A 180 -15.13 11.48 -9.52
N THR A 181 -15.71 10.95 -10.60
CA THR A 181 -16.52 9.73 -10.62
C THR A 181 -15.74 8.50 -11.07
N ALA A 182 -14.47 8.66 -11.50
CA ALA A 182 -13.60 7.54 -11.79
C ALA A 182 -13.33 6.73 -10.51
N VAL A 183 -13.13 5.44 -10.68
CA VAL A 183 -12.80 4.51 -9.60
C VAL A 183 -11.55 3.77 -10.01
N ARG A 184 -10.52 3.79 -9.15
CA ARG A 184 -9.38 2.90 -9.29
C ARG A 184 -9.62 1.67 -8.43
N THR A 185 -9.50 0.49 -9.00
CA THR A 185 -9.68 -0.78 -8.28
C THR A 185 -8.35 -1.52 -8.24
N VAL A 186 -8.07 -2.18 -7.12
CA VAL A 186 -6.94 -3.09 -6.96
C VAL A 186 -6.92 -4.10 -8.11
N GLN A 187 -5.73 -4.39 -8.62
CA GLN A 187 -5.53 -5.42 -9.64
C GLN A 187 -4.87 -6.63 -8.97
N GLY A 188 -5.59 -7.73 -8.96
CA GLY A 188 -5.21 -8.97 -8.29
C GLY A 188 -5.89 -10.16 -8.97
N PRO A 189 -5.51 -11.38 -8.57
CA PRO A 189 -6.12 -12.59 -9.06
C PRO A 189 -7.59 -12.75 -8.62
#